data_AF-A0A8C5SYI1-F1
#
_entry.id   AF-A0A8C5SYI1-F1
#
_cell.length_a   1.000
_cell.length_b   1.000
_cell.length_c   1.000
_cell.angle_alpha   90.00
_cell.angle_beta   90.00
_cell.angle_gamma   90.00
#
_symmetry.space_group_name_H-M   'P 1'
#
loop_
_entity.id
_entity.type
_entity.pdbx_description
1 polymer ?
#
loop_
_entity_poly.entity_id
_entity_poly.type
_entity_poly.pdbx_seq_one_letter_code
_entity_poly.pdbx_strand_id
1 'polypeptide(L)'
;MACWSRSVLLWLLAGACGLALLGYCVYFDRKRRNAKAFKRRLRESKSRSSPQSEEVQEFFLQEIQLGELWLTKGEQKKSVEHLINAISVCAQPNQLIQVLEQTLPPQVFEMLVHSIPYTIQRFETAVSQQNAGDD
;
A
#
# COMPACT_ATOMS: atom_id res chain seq x y z
N MET A 1 -68.06 -16.91 21.88
CA MET A 1 -67.27 -15.67 21.63
C MET A 1 -65.74 -15.89 21.74
N ALA A 2 -65.21 -17.10 21.44
CA ALA A 2 -63.77 -17.41 21.59
C ALA A 2 -62.95 -17.38 20.27
N CYS A 3 -63.61 -17.11 19.13
CA CYS A 3 -62.97 -17.23 17.81
C CYS A 3 -62.08 -16.03 17.46
N TRP A 4 -62.42 -14.82 17.92
CA TRP A 4 -61.62 -13.61 17.69
C TRP A 4 -60.26 -13.62 18.41
N SER A 5 -60.19 -14.20 19.60
CA SER A 5 -58.97 -14.23 20.41
C SER A 5 -57.84 -15.03 19.72
N ARG A 6 -58.18 -16.11 19.01
CA ARG A 6 -57.22 -16.92 18.26
C ARG A 6 -56.66 -16.18 17.04
N SER A 7 -57.51 -15.48 16.31
CA SER A 7 -57.08 -14.67 15.15
C SER A 7 -56.18 -13.51 15.57
N VAL A 8 -56.53 -12.80 16.65
CA VAL A 8 -55.70 -11.71 17.19
C VAL A 8 -54.36 -12.23 17.68
N LEU A 9 -54.32 -13.39 18.34
CA LEU A 9 -53.07 -14.01 18.79
C LEU A 9 -52.16 -14.40 17.61
N LEU A 10 -52.73 -14.91 16.51
CA LEU A 10 -51.96 -15.24 15.30
C LEU A 10 -51.35 -14.01 14.63
N TRP A 11 -52.08 -12.89 14.55
CA TRP A 11 -51.55 -11.64 14.00
C TRP A 11 -50.44 -11.04 14.87
N LEU A 12 -50.57 -11.11 16.19
CA LEU A 12 -49.53 -10.66 17.12
C LEU A 12 -48.25 -11.50 16.99
N LEU A 13 -48.39 -12.83 16.89
CA LEU A 13 -47.26 -13.74 16.72
C LEU A 13 -46.56 -13.52 15.37
N ALA A 14 -47.32 -13.36 14.28
CA ALA A 14 -46.77 -13.07 12.96
C ALA A 14 -46.02 -11.73 12.92
N GLY A 15 -46.57 -10.69 13.57
CA GLY A 15 -45.92 -9.39 13.70
C GLY A 15 -44.61 -9.46 14.50
N ALA A 16 -44.60 -10.19 15.62
CA ALA A 16 -43.41 -10.39 16.44
C ALA A 16 -42.30 -11.14 15.67
N CYS A 17 -42.65 -12.20 14.95
CA CYS A 17 -41.72 -12.91 14.07
C CYS A 17 -41.16 -12.01 12.96
N GLY A 18 -42.01 -11.16 12.35
CA GLY A 18 -41.60 -10.21 11.33
C GLY A 18 -40.57 -9.19 11.84
N LEU A 19 -40.80 -8.61 13.02
CA LEU A 19 -39.87 -7.66 13.64
C LEU A 19 -38.54 -8.32 14.03
N ALA A 20 -38.58 -9.55 14.58
CA ALA A 20 -37.38 -10.29 14.92
C ALA A 20 -36.54 -10.61 13.68
N LEU A 21 -37.17 -11.05 12.58
CA LEU A 21 -36.49 -11.33 11.32
C LEU A 21 -35.92 -10.05 10.69
N LEU A 22 -36.67 -8.96 10.64
CA LEU A 22 -36.18 -7.68 10.12
C LEU A 22 -35.00 -7.15 10.94
N GLY A 23 -35.10 -7.21 12.28
CA GLY A 23 -34.00 -6.85 13.17
C GLY A 23 -32.75 -7.71 12.94
N TYR A 24 -32.91 -9.02 12.77
CA TYR A 24 -31.81 -9.93 12.46
C TYR A 24 -31.20 -9.66 11.08
N CYS A 25 -32.02 -9.41 10.06
CA CYS A 25 -31.59 -9.04 8.72
C CYS A 25 -30.77 -7.73 8.73
N VAL A 26 -31.23 -6.71 9.46
CA VAL A 26 -30.48 -5.43 9.61
C VAL A 26 -29.18 -5.63 10.37
N TYR A 27 -29.18 -6.42 11.46
CA TYR A 27 -27.97 -6.75 12.21
C TYR A 27 -26.92 -7.43 11.32
N PHE A 28 -27.34 -8.43 10.55
CA PHE A 28 -26.45 -9.19 9.68
C PHE A 28 -25.94 -8.35 8.50
N ASP A 29 -26.81 -7.53 7.88
CA ASP A 29 -26.40 -6.61 6.82
C ASP A 29 -25.42 -5.54 7.34
N ARG A 30 -25.64 -5.01 8.55
CA ARG A 30 -24.70 -4.10 9.21
C ARG A 30 -23.36 -4.77 9.48
N LYS A 31 -23.36 -6.03 9.96
CA LYS A 31 -22.15 -6.84 10.16
C LYS A 31 -21.40 -7.05 8.83
N ARG A 32 -22.12 -7.26 7.73
CA ARG A 32 -21.54 -7.42 6.38
C ARG A 32 -20.99 -6.12 5.78
N ARG A 33 -21.66 -4.97 6.00
CA ARG A 33 -21.17 -3.65 5.56
C ARG A 33 -19.94 -3.18 6.33
N ASN A 34 -19.85 -3.46 7.62
CA ASN A 34 -18.66 -3.13 8.42
C ASN A 34 -17.40 -3.87 7.95
N ALA A 35 -17.52 -5.13 7.49
CA ALA A 35 -16.40 -5.87 6.88
C ALA A 35 -15.90 -5.23 5.56
N LYS A 36 -16.82 -4.64 4.77
CA LYS A 36 -16.44 -3.86 3.57
C LYS A 36 -15.83 -2.51 3.92
N ALA A 37 -16.24 -1.87 5.01
CA ALA A 37 -15.68 -0.61 5.47
C ALA A 37 -14.20 -0.73 5.86
N PHE A 38 -13.77 -1.84 6.47
CA PHE A 38 -12.35 -2.12 6.73
C PHE A 38 -11.53 -2.23 5.43
N LYS A 39 -12.04 -2.98 4.44
CA LYS A 39 -11.43 -3.04 3.10
C LYS A 39 -11.41 -1.68 2.41
N ARG A 40 -12.40 -0.83 2.65
CA ARG A 40 -12.46 0.54 2.11
C ARG A 40 -11.41 1.44 2.75
N ARG A 41 -11.18 1.33 4.06
CA ARG A 41 -10.06 2.03 4.75
C ARG A 41 -8.70 1.53 4.30
N LEU A 42 -8.55 0.22 4.03
CA LEU A 42 -7.33 -0.33 3.41
C LEU A 42 -7.13 0.20 1.98
N ARG A 43 -8.21 0.31 1.19
CA ARG A 43 -8.17 0.89 -0.17
C ARG A 43 -7.93 2.39 -0.15
N GLU A 44 -8.43 3.13 0.84
CA GLU A 44 -8.14 4.54 1.06
C GLU A 44 -6.70 4.76 1.52
N SER A 45 -6.15 3.87 2.36
CA SER A 45 -4.72 3.89 2.72
C SER A 45 -3.84 3.60 1.49
N LYS A 46 -4.26 2.65 0.64
CA LYS A 46 -3.60 2.37 -0.66
C LYS A 46 -3.92 3.42 -1.75
N SER A 47 -4.84 4.34 -1.50
CA SER A 47 -5.16 5.47 -2.39
C SER A 47 -4.47 6.76 -1.95
N ARG A 48 -3.94 6.82 -0.71
CA ARG A 48 -3.01 7.86 -0.27
C ARG A 48 -1.60 7.64 -0.84
N SER A 49 -1.24 6.41 -1.21
CA SER A 49 -0.31 6.15 -2.30
C SER A 49 -1.09 6.35 -3.61
N SER A 50 -0.80 7.43 -4.33
CA SER A 50 -1.58 7.88 -5.48
C SER A 50 -1.76 6.79 -6.56
N PRO A 51 -2.95 6.64 -7.17
CA PRO A 51 -3.23 5.72 -8.28
C PRO A 51 -2.55 6.11 -9.62
N GLN A 52 -1.56 7.01 -9.60
CA GLN A 52 -0.75 7.39 -10.77
C GLN A 52 0.47 6.46 -10.98
N SER A 53 0.62 5.43 -10.15
CA SER A 53 1.90 4.76 -9.96
C SER A 53 1.92 3.26 -10.25
N GLU A 54 0.87 2.63 -10.80
CA GLU A 54 0.99 1.20 -11.18
C GLU A 54 1.97 1.03 -12.36
N GLU A 55 1.83 1.82 -13.43
CA GLU A 55 2.75 1.79 -14.59
C GLU A 55 4.17 2.25 -14.21
N VAL A 56 4.28 3.29 -13.36
CA VAL A 56 5.57 3.78 -12.85
C VAL A 56 6.22 2.75 -11.92
N GLN A 57 5.44 2.03 -11.12
CA GLN A 57 5.94 0.97 -10.25
C GLN A 57 6.35 -0.28 -11.04
N GLU A 58 5.63 -0.63 -12.10
CA GLU A 58 6.04 -1.67 -13.03
C GLU A 58 7.34 -1.31 -13.75
N PHE A 59 7.47 -0.07 -14.24
CA PHE A 59 8.71 0.44 -14.83
C PHE A 59 9.87 0.41 -13.83
N PHE A 60 9.64 0.83 -12.59
CA PHE A 60 10.63 0.75 -11.51
C PHE A 60 11.13 -0.68 -11.29
N LEU A 61 10.21 -1.63 -11.11
CA LEU A 61 10.55 -3.04 -10.87
C LEU A 61 11.27 -3.66 -12.07
N GLN A 62 10.86 -3.30 -13.29
CA GLN A 62 11.50 -3.78 -14.51
C GLN A 62 12.94 -3.29 -14.63
N GLU A 63 13.20 -2.01 -14.39
CA GLU A 63 14.56 -1.45 -14.44
C GLU A 63 15.47 -2.05 -13.35
N ILE A 64 14.96 -2.30 -12.13
CA ILE A 64 15.71 -3.01 -11.09
C ILE A 64 16.10 -4.43 -11.55
N GLN A 65 15.17 -5.19 -12.12
CA GLN A 65 15.44 -6.55 -12.61
C GLN A 65 16.47 -6.57 -13.75
N LEU A 66 16.39 -5.60 -14.67
CA LEU A 66 17.41 -5.45 -15.72
C LEU A 66 18.77 -5.10 -15.12
N GLY A 67 18.80 -4.21 -14.13
CA GLY A 67 20.00 -3.87 -13.36
C GLY A 67 20.65 -5.11 -12.72
N GLU A 68 19.85 -5.94 -12.05
CA GLU A 68 20.29 -7.21 -11.44
C GLU A 68 20.78 -8.23 -12.49
N LEU A 69 20.07 -8.37 -13.61
CA LEU A 69 20.51 -9.26 -14.70
C LEU A 69 21.89 -8.86 -15.22
N TRP A 70 22.14 -7.57 -15.43
CA TRP A 70 23.44 -7.10 -15.90
C TRP A 70 24.53 -7.25 -14.84
N LEU A 71 24.21 -7.18 -13.54
CA LEU A 71 25.15 -7.55 -12.47
C LEU A 71 25.56 -9.02 -12.58
N THR A 72 24.60 -9.93 -12.76
CA THR A 72 24.92 -11.37 -12.89
C THR A 72 25.76 -11.70 -14.13
N LYS A 73 25.67 -10.87 -15.17
CA LYS A 73 26.48 -10.98 -16.40
C LYS A 73 27.86 -10.32 -16.30
N GLY A 74 28.14 -9.59 -15.22
CA GLY A 74 29.40 -8.87 -15.02
C GLY A 74 29.51 -7.52 -15.76
N GLU A 75 28.42 -7.04 -16.36
CA GLU A 75 28.36 -5.79 -17.12
C GLU A 75 27.90 -4.63 -16.22
N GLN A 76 28.80 -4.17 -15.35
CA GLN A 76 28.48 -3.15 -14.33
C GLN A 76 27.96 -1.83 -14.89
N LYS A 77 28.49 -1.37 -16.03
CA LYS A 77 28.09 -0.07 -16.62
C LYS A 77 26.60 -0.03 -16.96
N LYS A 78 26.09 -1.10 -17.56
CA LYS A 78 24.66 -1.23 -17.93
C LYS A 78 23.79 -1.43 -16.71
N SER A 79 24.28 -2.14 -15.70
CA SER A 79 23.55 -2.30 -14.45
C SER A 79 23.28 -0.95 -13.79
N VAL A 80 24.31 -0.11 -13.65
CA VAL A 80 24.19 1.20 -13.01
C VAL A 80 23.23 2.11 -13.78
N GLU A 81 23.22 2.06 -15.11
CA GLU A 81 22.29 2.83 -15.95
C GLU A 81 20.82 2.50 -15.64
N HIS A 82 20.48 1.21 -15.57
CA HIS A 82 19.13 0.77 -15.22
C HIS A 82 18.74 1.10 -13.76
N LEU A 83 19.69 1.02 -12.83
CA LEU A 83 19.44 1.41 -11.43
C LEU A 83 19.20 2.91 -11.28
N ILE A 84 19.92 3.76 -12.02
CA ILE A 84 19.71 5.22 -12.03
C ILE A 84 18.34 5.56 -12.60
N ASN A 85 17.94 4.92 -13.70
CA ASN A 85 16.62 5.10 -14.29
C ASN A 85 15.52 4.75 -13.28
N ALA A 86 15.64 3.62 -12.57
CA ALA A 86 14.69 3.22 -11.53
C ALA A 86 14.59 4.26 -10.39
N ILE A 87 15.73 4.75 -9.89
CA ILE A 87 15.77 5.76 -8.82
C ILE A 87 15.14 7.09 -9.28
N SER A 88 15.31 7.47 -10.55
CA SER A 88 14.77 8.72 -11.10
C SER A 88 13.23 8.80 -11.05
N VAL A 89 12.55 7.66 -11.06
CA VAL A 89 11.07 7.58 -11.06
C VAL A 89 10.50 7.38 -9.65
N CYS A 90 11.35 7.23 -8.64
CA CYS A 90 10.93 7.03 -7.26
C CYS A 90 10.62 8.37 -6.55
N ALA A 91 9.39 8.48 -6.03
CA ALA A 91 8.94 9.65 -5.26
C ALA A 91 9.52 9.73 -3.82
N GLN A 92 10.09 8.63 -3.31
CA GLN A 92 10.71 8.52 -1.98
C GLN A 92 12.09 7.85 -2.07
N PRO A 93 13.17 8.64 -2.30
CA PRO A 93 14.52 8.09 -2.42
C PRO A 93 15.06 7.52 -1.10
N ASN A 94 14.65 8.05 0.05
CA ASN A 94 15.25 7.70 1.35
C ASN A 94 15.00 6.24 1.78
N GLN A 95 13.78 5.73 1.62
CA GLN A 95 13.48 4.32 1.96
C GLN A 95 14.17 3.36 1.00
N LEU A 96 14.30 3.73 -0.28
CA LEU A 96 14.90 2.88 -1.30
C LEU A 96 16.41 2.76 -1.10
N ILE A 97 17.09 3.87 -0.80
CA ILE A 97 18.54 3.91 -0.53
C ILE A 97 18.90 3.03 0.68
N GLN A 98 18.09 3.07 1.74
CA GLN A 98 18.33 2.26 2.94
C GLN A 98 18.23 0.75 2.65
N VAL A 99 17.33 0.35 1.75
CA VAL A 99 17.24 -1.05 1.30
C VAL A 99 18.40 -1.40 0.36
N LEU A 100 18.74 -0.50 -0.57
CA LEU A 100 19.87 -0.67 -1.51
C LEU A 100 21.23 -0.79 -0.79
N GLU A 101 21.44 -0.06 0.30
CA GLU A 101 22.65 -0.17 1.14
C GLU A 101 22.74 -1.55 1.81
N GLN A 102 21.60 -2.15 2.17
CA GLN A 102 21.54 -3.47 2.81
C GLN A 102 21.64 -4.62 1.80
N THR A 103 21.33 -4.38 0.52
CA THR A 103 21.32 -5.41 -0.52
C THR A 103 22.51 -5.34 -1.49
N LEU A 104 23.20 -4.20 -1.59
CA LEU A 104 24.33 -4.02 -2.50
C LEU A 104 25.69 -4.08 -1.79
N PRO A 105 26.71 -4.70 -2.42
CA PRO A 105 28.09 -4.63 -1.92
C PRO A 105 28.62 -3.19 -1.85
N PRO A 106 29.48 -2.85 -0.88
CA PRO A 106 29.93 -1.47 -0.63
C PRO A 106 30.55 -0.76 -1.85
N GLN A 107 31.23 -1.53 -2.71
CA GLN A 107 31.90 -1.02 -3.92
C GLN A 107 30.93 -0.52 -5.00
N VAL A 108 29.74 -1.12 -5.09
CA VAL A 108 28.71 -0.73 -6.07
C VAL A 108 27.93 0.46 -5.54
N PHE A 109 27.68 0.50 -4.24
CA PHE A 109 27.02 1.63 -3.57
C PHE A 109 27.84 2.93 -3.71
N GLU A 110 29.15 2.88 -3.47
CA GLU A 110 30.06 4.02 -3.66
C GLU A 110 30.00 4.58 -5.10
N MET A 111 30.01 3.69 -6.09
CA MET A 111 29.94 4.08 -7.51
C MET A 111 28.58 4.70 -7.88
N LEU A 112 27.51 4.21 -7.25
CA LEU A 112 26.16 4.73 -7.39
C LEU A 112 26.07 6.14 -6.81
N VAL A 113 26.58 6.37 -5.59
CA VAL A 113 26.58 7.68 -4.91
C VAL A 113 27.37 8.72 -5.69
N HIS A 114 28.55 8.35 -6.23
CA HIS A 114 29.39 9.25 -7.01
C HIS A 114 28.76 9.66 -8.36
N SER A 115 27.83 8.86 -8.89
CA SER A 115 27.16 9.11 -10.19
C SER A 115 25.86 9.93 -10.05
N ILE A 116 25.47 10.30 -8.83
CA ILE A 116 24.14 10.80 -8.46
C ILE A 116 24.21 12.24 -7.85
N PRO A 117 24.98 13.21 -8.40
CA PRO A 117 25.19 14.50 -7.74
C PRO A 117 23.91 15.35 -7.57
N TYR A 118 22.87 15.14 -8.38
CA TYR A 118 21.62 15.93 -8.31
C TYR A 118 20.67 15.49 -7.19
N THR A 119 20.77 14.22 -6.77
CA THR A 119 19.83 13.58 -5.86
C THR A 119 20.32 13.60 -4.41
N ILE A 120 21.62 13.84 -4.19
CA ILE A 120 22.23 14.01 -2.86
C ILE A 120 21.74 15.29 -2.14
N GLN A 121 21.52 16.41 -2.82
CA GLN A 121 21.00 17.63 -2.16
C GLN A 121 19.60 17.43 -1.56
N ARG A 122 18.75 16.64 -2.22
CA ARG A 122 17.42 16.28 -1.71
C ARG A 122 17.50 15.24 -0.58
N PHE A 123 18.56 14.44 -0.58
CA PHE A 123 18.84 13.46 0.45
C PHE A 123 19.34 14.13 1.75
N GLU A 124 20.34 15.00 1.70
CA GLU A 124 20.86 15.71 2.88
C GLU A 124 19.78 16.52 3.59
N THR A 125 18.90 17.18 2.82
CA THR A 125 17.79 17.98 3.37
C THR A 125 16.72 17.11 4.03
N ALA A 126 16.47 15.90 3.54
CA ALA A 126 15.50 14.98 4.13
C ALA A 126 16.07 14.15 5.29
N VAL A 127 17.37 13.81 5.27
CA VAL A 127 18.10 13.17 6.39
C VAL A 127 18.26 14.15 7.56
N SER A 128 18.54 15.43 7.29
CA SER A 128 18.61 16.46 8.34
C SER A 128 17.28 16.69 9.05
N GLN A 129 16.14 16.47 8.38
CA GLN A 129 14.82 16.55 9.02
C GLN A 129 14.50 15.35 9.91
N GLN A 130 15.15 14.21 9.69
CA GLN A 130 14.89 12.99 10.45
C GLN A 130 15.73 12.92 11.74
N ASN A 131 16.93 13.52 11.74
CA ASN A 131 17.78 13.63 12.93
C ASN A 131 17.38 14.76 13.91
N ALA A 132 16.42 15.63 13.57
CA ALA A 132 15.98 16.72 14.43
C ALA A 132 14.77 16.36 15.33
N GLY A 133 14.33 15.09 15.33
CA GLY A 133 13.15 14.62 16.05
C GLY A 133 13.41 13.55 17.12
N ASP A 134 14.68 13.24 17.42
CA ASP A 134 15.10 12.18 18.35
C ASP A 134 15.94 12.74 19.53
N ASP A 135 15.60 13.95 20.02
CA ASP A 135 16.03 14.49 21.33
C ASP A 135 14.83 14.79 22.24
#